data_AF-A0A0D0CH39-F1
#
_entry.id   AF-A0A0D0CH39-F1
#
_cell.length_a   1.000
_cell.length_b   1.000
_cell.length_c   1.000
_cell.angle_alpha   90.00
_cell.angle_beta   90.00
_cell.angle_gamma   90.00
#
_symmetry.space_group_name_H-M   'P 1'
#
loop_
_entity.id
_entity.type
_entity.pdbx_description
1 polymer ?
#
loop_
_entity_poly.entity_id
_entity_poly.type
_entity_poly.pdbx_seq_one_letter_code
_entity_poly.pdbx_strand_id
1 'polypeptide(L)'
;AEMTGVLAAVDKDIEDCDAEEDRLRSRIIYIRNQRRRLQEYKVLLRFLRSPVRRLPSETMLRIFDYACNMNDLTSKKLEKMPTLIISSVSFRWRNLTKSAPSLWSRILIDF
;
A
#
# COMPACT_ATOMS: atom_id res chain seq x y z
N ALA A 1 34.65 24.52 -49.07
CA ALA A 1 35.21 23.35 -48.36
C ALA A 1 35.31 23.63 -46.86
N GLU A 2 35.93 24.73 -46.43
CA GLU A 2 36.10 25.06 -45.00
C GLU A 2 34.78 25.29 -44.23
N MET A 3 33.82 26.05 -44.79
CA MET A 3 32.51 26.27 -44.14
C MET A 3 31.72 24.97 -43.93
N THR A 4 31.88 23.97 -44.79
CA THR A 4 31.16 22.69 -44.70
C THR A 4 31.68 21.84 -43.54
N GLY A 5 33.00 21.89 -43.27
CA GLY A 5 33.60 21.22 -42.12
C GLY A 5 33.22 21.85 -40.78
N VAL A 6 33.08 23.18 -40.75
CA VAL A 6 32.63 23.90 -39.54
C VAL A 6 31.18 23.56 -39.20
N LEU A 7 30.29 23.49 -40.19
CA LEU A 7 28.90 23.10 -39.98
C LEU A 7 28.79 21.68 -39.39
N ALA A 8 29.53 20.71 -39.94
CA ALA A 8 29.53 19.35 -39.43
C ALA A 8 30.06 19.23 -37.98
N ALA A 9 31.00 20.10 -37.58
CA ALA A 9 31.47 20.15 -36.20
C ALA A 9 30.40 20.71 -35.25
N VAL A 10 29.68 21.76 -35.67
CA VAL A 10 28.57 22.33 -34.89
C VAL A 10 27.41 21.33 -34.75
N ASP A 11 27.06 20.62 -35.83
CA ASP A 11 26.02 19.59 -35.79
C ASP A 11 26.37 18.49 -34.78
N LYS A 12 27.63 18.06 -34.75
CA LYS A 12 28.11 17.07 -33.77
C LYS A 12 28.04 17.60 -32.33
N ASP A 13 28.44 18.85 -32.09
CA ASP A 13 28.37 19.44 -30.75
C ASP A 13 26.91 19.54 -30.26
N ILE A 14 25.97 19.79 -31.17
CA ILE A 14 24.53 19.77 -30.87
C ILE A 14 24.08 18.36 -30.49
N GLU A 15 24.44 17.35 -31.28
CA GLU A 15 24.11 15.94 -30.99
C GLU A 15 24.66 15.50 -29.62
N ASP A 16 25.90 15.88 -29.30
CA ASP A 16 26.52 15.58 -28.01
C ASP A 16 25.80 16.30 -26.86
N CYS A 17 25.38 17.56 -27.05
CA CYS A 17 24.58 18.29 -26.07
C CYS A 17 23.21 17.66 -25.83
N ASP A 18 22.51 17.27 -26.90
CA ASP A 18 21.20 16.63 -26.83
C ASP A 18 21.29 15.29 -26.09
N ALA A 19 22.33 14.50 -26.37
CA ALA A 19 22.59 13.23 -25.69
C ALA A 19 22.79 13.40 -24.18
N GLU A 20 23.55 14.43 -23.76
CA GLU A 20 23.74 14.74 -22.35
C GLU A 20 22.45 15.28 -21.70
N GLU A 21 21.63 16.05 -22.42
CA GLU A 21 20.32 16.48 -21.91
C GLU A 21 19.42 15.27 -21.63
N ASP A 22 19.33 14.33 -22.58
CA ASP A 22 18.51 13.13 -22.43
C ASP A 22 19.00 12.22 -21.30
N ARG A 23 20.32 12.12 -21.12
CA ARG A 23 20.94 11.43 -19.99
C ARG A 23 20.55 12.07 -18.67
N LEU A 24 20.62 13.39 -18.55
CA LEU A 24 20.27 14.13 -17.34
C LEU A 24 18.76 14.03 -17.04
N ARG A 25 17.90 14.15 -18.05
CA ARG A 25 16.44 13.95 -17.92
C ARG A 25 16.13 12.56 -17.39
N SER A 26 16.78 11.53 -17.93
CA SER A 26 16.65 10.15 -17.45
C SER A 26 17.07 10.01 -15.99
N ARG A 27 18.16 10.67 -15.59
CA ARG A 27 18.63 10.66 -14.19
C ARG A 27 17.66 11.36 -13.24
N ILE A 28 17.07 12.48 -13.67
CA ILE A 28 16.04 13.19 -12.90
C ILE A 28 14.82 12.29 -12.68
N ILE A 29 14.33 11.61 -13.73
CA ILE A 29 13.20 10.68 -13.64
C ILE A 29 13.52 9.55 -12.66
N TYR A 30 14.71 8.95 -12.75
CA TYR A 30 15.16 7.92 -11.83
C TYR A 30 15.12 8.37 -10.36
N ILE A 31 15.71 9.53 -10.05
CA ILE A 31 15.75 10.06 -8.67
C ILE A 31 14.34 10.39 -8.17
N ARG A 32 13.47 10.97 -9.01
CA ARG A 32 12.07 11.24 -8.66
C ARG A 32 11.32 9.95 -8.31
N ASN A 33 11.51 8.89 -9.09
CA ASN A 33 10.92 7.58 -8.81
C ASN A 33 11.42 6.99 -7.49
N GLN A 34 12.73 7.08 -7.21
CA GLN A 34 13.28 6.64 -5.93
C GLN A 34 12.69 7.43 -4.74
N ARG A 35 12.60 8.75 -4.87
CA ARG A 35 11.99 9.61 -3.84
C ARG A 35 10.53 9.23 -3.58
N ARG A 36 9.74 9.00 -4.64
CA ARG A 36 8.34 8.57 -4.54
C ARG A 36 8.22 7.27 -3.75
N ARG A 37 9.02 6.25 -4.11
CA ARG A 37 9.04 4.96 -3.40
C ARG A 37 9.39 5.11 -1.92
N LEU A 38 10.36 5.96 -1.59
CA LEU A 38 10.74 6.23 -0.20
C LEU A 38 9.63 6.97 0.56
N GLN A 39 8.90 7.87 -0.08
CA GLN A 39 7.75 8.54 0.52
C GLN A 39 6.60 7.57 0.81
N GLU A 40 6.28 6.68 -0.15
CA GLU A 40 5.30 5.59 0.04
C GLU A 40 5.71 4.69 1.21
N TYR A 41 6.97 4.28 1.27
CA TYR A 41 7.50 3.46 2.37
C TYR A 41 7.42 4.18 3.72
N LYS A 42 7.76 5.47 3.78
CA LYS A 42 7.63 6.29 4.99
C LYS A 42 6.19 6.35 5.51
N VAL A 43 5.21 6.43 4.61
CA VAL A 43 3.79 6.39 4.97
C VAL A 43 3.44 5.03 5.60
N LEU A 44 3.89 3.91 5.02
CA LEU A 44 3.72 2.57 5.59
C LEU A 44 4.36 2.45 7.00
N LEU A 45 5.56 3.00 7.18
CA LEU A 45 6.21 3.02 8.49
C LEU A 45 5.45 3.87 9.53
N ARG A 46 4.83 4.98 9.11
CA ARG A 46 3.95 5.75 10.00
C ARG A 46 2.71 4.94 10.38
N PHE A 47 2.12 4.20 9.45
CA PHE A 47 1.05 3.24 9.76
C PHE A 47 1.51 2.12 10.71
N LEU A 48 2.77 1.70 10.65
CA LEU A 48 3.34 0.77 11.64
C LEU A 48 3.38 1.36 13.05
N ARG A 49 3.58 2.66 13.17
CA ARG A 49 3.55 3.40 14.45
C ARG A 49 2.12 3.69 14.94
N SER A 50 1.09 3.37 14.16
CA SER A 50 -0.31 3.58 14.54
C SER A 50 -0.64 2.87 15.86
N PRO A 51 -1.39 3.53 16.77
CA PRO A 51 -1.81 2.95 18.05
C PRO A 51 -2.46 1.57 17.93
N VAL A 52 -3.21 1.31 16.84
CA VAL A 52 -3.85 0.01 16.58
C VAL A 52 -2.85 -1.15 16.52
N ARG A 53 -1.61 -0.90 16.09
CA ARG A 53 -0.54 -1.92 16.11
C ARG A 53 0.16 -2.05 17.47
N ARG A 54 -0.06 -1.09 18.38
CA ARG A 54 0.49 -1.11 19.75
C ARG A 54 -0.48 -1.64 20.80
N LEU A 55 -1.77 -1.74 20.46
CA LEU A 55 -2.75 -2.33 21.36
C LEU A 55 -2.35 -3.77 21.71
N PRO A 56 -2.43 -4.18 22.98
CA PRO A 56 -2.34 -5.58 23.37
C PRO A 56 -3.39 -6.43 22.64
N SER A 57 -3.09 -7.71 22.50
CA SER A 57 -3.99 -8.65 21.80
C SER A 57 -5.35 -8.76 22.51
N GLU A 58 -5.33 -8.73 23.84
CA GLU A 58 -6.50 -8.76 24.72
C GLU A 58 -7.44 -7.57 24.46
N THR A 59 -6.87 -6.37 24.32
CA THR A 59 -7.65 -5.16 24.04
C THR A 59 -8.29 -5.23 22.66
N MET A 60 -7.55 -5.73 21.65
CA MET A 60 -8.13 -5.92 20.32
C MET A 60 -9.22 -6.98 20.31
N LEU A 61 -9.04 -8.09 21.03
CA LEU A 61 -10.07 -9.12 21.15
C LEU A 61 -11.34 -8.58 21.80
N ARG A 62 -11.24 -7.72 22.83
CA ARG A 62 -12.40 -7.04 23.41
C ARG A 62 -13.11 -6.10 22.43
N ILE A 63 -12.36 -5.39 21.60
CA ILE A 63 -12.94 -4.55 20.54
C ILE A 63 -13.66 -5.42 19.51
N PHE A 64 -13.05 -6.53 19.10
CA PHE A 64 -13.67 -7.46 18.15
C PHE A 64 -14.91 -8.10 18.75
N ASP A 65 -14.88 -8.50 20.02
CA ASP A 65 -16.01 -9.08 20.72
C ASP A 65 -17.23 -8.13 20.75
N TYR A 66 -16.98 -6.84 20.94
CA TYR A 66 -17.99 -5.79 20.87
C TYR A 66 -18.48 -5.52 19.44
N ALA A 67 -17.56 -5.46 18.46
CA ALA A 67 -17.89 -5.13 17.08
C ALA A 67 -18.53 -6.29 16.30
N CYS A 68 -18.15 -7.53 16.60
CA CYS A 68 -18.61 -8.76 15.96
C CYS A 68 -19.79 -9.35 16.72
N ASN A 69 -20.94 -8.68 16.67
CA ASN A 69 -22.14 -9.15 17.35
C ASN A 69 -22.72 -10.41 16.68
N MET A 70 -23.07 -10.35 15.39
CA MET A 70 -23.64 -11.48 14.66
C MET A 70 -23.17 -11.47 13.21
N ASN A 71 -22.80 -12.64 12.68
CA ASN A 71 -22.44 -12.83 11.28
C ASN A 71 -23.65 -13.42 10.54
N ASP A 72 -24.37 -12.57 9.82
CA ASP A 72 -25.50 -13.00 9.01
C ASP A 72 -24.98 -13.51 7.65
N LEU A 73 -25.06 -14.83 7.47
CA LEU A 73 -24.59 -15.51 6.26
C LEU A 73 -25.64 -15.56 5.15
N THR A 74 -26.89 -15.19 5.45
CA THR A 74 -27.96 -15.07 4.46
C THR A 74 -27.81 -13.80 3.64
N SER A 75 -27.21 -12.77 4.23
CA SER A 75 -26.97 -11.51 3.56
C SER A 75 -25.83 -11.60 2.55
N LYS A 76 -26.08 -11.10 1.33
CA LYS A 76 -25.01 -10.84 0.35
C LYS A 76 -24.15 -9.62 0.70
N LYS A 77 -24.50 -8.87 1.74
CA LYS A 77 -23.79 -7.66 2.16
C LYS A 77 -22.71 -8.02 3.16
N LEU A 78 -21.45 -7.76 2.81
CA LEU A 78 -20.30 -8.01 3.68
C LEU A 78 -20.41 -7.29 5.03
N GLU A 79 -21.05 -6.11 5.07
CA GLU A 79 -21.34 -5.32 6.28
C GLU A 79 -22.10 -6.10 7.36
N LYS A 80 -22.81 -7.16 6.97
CA LYS A 80 -23.55 -8.06 7.86
C LYS A 80 -22.71 -9.22 8.39
N MET A 81 -21.45 -9.32 7.97
CA MET A 81 -20.47 -10.33 8.39
C MET A 81 -19.26 -9.65 9.06
N PRO A 82 -19.43 -9.04 10.24
CA PRO A 82 -18.41 -8.20 10.87
C PRO A 82 -17.11 -8.95 11.18
N THR A 83 -17.19 -10.23 11.57
CA THR A 83 -15.99 -11.05 11.84
C THR A 83 -15.16 -11.27 10.58
N LEU A 84 -15.83 -11.44 9.43
CA LEU A 84 -15.18 -11.58 8.15
C LEU A 84 -14.49 -10.27 7.73
N ILE A 85 -15.16 -9.13 7.89
CA ILE A 85 -14.57 -7.79 7.63
C ILE A 85 -13.31 -7.58 8.46
N ILE A 86 -13.41 -7.77 9.77
CA ILE A 86 -12.28 -7.54 10.68
C ILE A 86 -11.10 -8.47 10.33
N SER A 87 -11.39 -9.73 9.97
CA SER A 87 -10.35 -10.69 9.57
C SER A 87 -9.58 -10.29 8.29
N SER A 88 -10.14 -9.43 7.43
CA SER A 88 -9.51 -9.01 6.18
C SER A 88 -8.61 -7.77 6.32
N VAL A 89 -8.70 -7.03 7.44
CA VAL A 89 -7.98 -5.76 7.64
C VAL A 89 -6.47 -5.94 7.67
N SER A 90 -5.96 -6.96 8.35
CA SER A 90 -4.51 -7.21 8.45
C SER A 90 -4.20 -8.65 8.85
N PHE A 91 -2.96 -9.08 8.61
CA PHE A 91 -2.45 -10.37 9.09
C PHE A 91 -2.62 -10.54 10.61
N ARG A 92 -2.36 -9.50 11.39
CA ARG A 92 -2.51 -9.55 12.85
C ARG A 92 -3.96 -9.72 13.27
N TRP A 93 -4.87 -8.99 12.65
CA TRP A 93 -6.32 -9.08 12.94
C TRP A 93 -6.84 -10.46 12.58
N ARG A 94 -6.45 -10.98 11.41
CA ARG A 94 -6.76 -12.35 10.97
C ARG A 94 -6.28 -13.41 11.95
N ASN A 95 -5.07 -13.28 12.50
CA ASN A 95 -4.57 -14.25 13.47
C ASN A 95 -5.33 -14.17 14.80
N LEU A 96 -5.67 -12.96 15.25
CA LEU A 96 -6.46 -12.78 16.47
C LEU A 96 -7.88 -13.33 16.33
N THR A 97 -8.56 -13.07 15.21
CA THR A 97 -9.90 -13.63 14.96
C THR A 97 -9.85 -15.15 14.81
N LYS A 98 -8.78 -15.73 14.28
CA LYS A 98 -8.55 -17.18 14.27
C LYS A 98 -8.36 -17.75 15.68
N SER A 99 -7.67 -17.04 16.57
CA SER A 99 -7.49 -17.47 17.96
C SER A 99 -8.73 -17.30 18.84
N ALA A 100 -9.79 -16.66 18.34
CA ALA A 100 -11.04 -16.43 19.05
C ALA A 100 -12.23 -17.06 18.30
N PRO A 101 -12.41 -18.39 18.41
CA PRO A 101 -13.52 -19.10 17.74
C PRO A 101 -14.90 -18.55 18.08
N SER A 102 -15.07 -17.99 19.28
CA SER A 102 -16.33 -17.38 19.75
C SER A 102 -16.87 -16.30 18.80
N LEU A 103 -16.00 -15.57 18.10
CA LEU A 103 -16.42 -14.55 17.12
C LEU A 103 -17.07 -15.18 15.89
N TRP A 104 -16.58 -16.35 15.48
CA TRP A 104 -17.10 -17.10 14.34
C TRP A 104 -18.33 -17.94 14.68
N SER A 105 -18.57 -18.22 15.96
CA SER A 105 -19.74 -19.00 16.40
C SER A 105 -21.04 -18.20 16.43
N ARG A 106 -20.98 -16.87 16.32
CA ARG A 106 -22.17 -15.99 16.29
C ARG A 106 -22.66 -15.88 14.86
N ILE A 107 -23.47 -16.85 14.42
CA ILE A 107 -23.95 -16.95 13.05
C ILE A 107 -25.47 -16.86 13.01
N LEU A 108 -26.00 -16.02 12.12
CA LEU A 108 -27.40 -16.04 11.74
C LEU A 108 -27.54 -16.74 10.38
N ILE A 109 -28.35 -17.81 10.37
CA ILE A 109 -28.78 -18.54 9.19
C ILE A 109 -30.30 -18.56 9.27
N ASP A 110 -30.95 -17.92 8.32
CA ASP A 110 -32.40 -17.90 8.12
C ASP A 110 -32.72 -18.65 6.82
N PHE A 111 -33.83 -19.38 6.79
CA PHE A 111 -34.22 -20.27 5.69
C PHE A 111 -35.37 -19.68 4.86
#